data_AF-A0A2N6VK54-F1
#
_entry.id   AF-A0A2N6VK54-F1
#
_cell.length_a   1.000
_cell.length_b   1.000
_cell.length_c   1.000
_cell.angle_alpha   90.00
_cell.angle_beta   90.00
_cell.angle_gamma   90.00
#
_symmetry.space_group_name_H-M   'P 1'
#
loop_
_entity.id
_entity.type
_entity.pdbx_description
1 polymer ?
#
loop_
_entity_poly.entity_id
_entity_poly.type
_entity_poly.pdbx_seq_one_letter_code
_entity_poly.pdbx_strand_id
1 'polypeptide(L)'
;MLLLIFSPLPAHADSSKWDSIADQMATQLEQVADQHEAGDAEAVQSTIRKAYYELYQATGLEDQIKHRLGTDRTEGFVSELLGLRTLSQQNASPEEIEQAAAAVIERLRTDVSELHETPELQDQWTRVAMNITELVQTAQERYAQGDGDGAAEAAKDAYLSQYEANGLEKATISYIGHS
;
A
#
# COMPACT_ATOMS: atom_id res chain seq x y z
N MET A 1 49.47 -13.85 -26.67
CA MET A 1 48.72 -12.68 -26.16
C MET A 1 47.34 -13.18 -25.80
N LEU A 2 47.10 -13.46 -24.51
CA LEU A 2 45.87 -14.04 -23.99
C LEU A 2 44.90 -12.89 -23.68
N LEU A 3 43.77 -12.83 -24.39
CA LEU A 3 42.73 -11.83 -24.14
C LEU A 3 41.85 -12.33 -22.99
N LEU A 4 42.00 -11.73 -21.81
CA LEU A 4 41.08 -11.92 -20.70
C LEU A 4 39.79 -11.16 -21.00
N ILE A 5 38.72 -11.89 -21.33
CA ILE A 5 37.37 -11.33 -21.40
C ILE A 5 36.91 -11.14 -19.95
N PHE A 6 36.90 -9.90 -19.48
CA PHE A 6 36.18 -9.51 -18.28
C PHE A 6 34.69 -9.60 -18.61
N SER A 7 34.03 -10.68 -18.17
CA SER A 7 32.57 -10.68 -18.07
C SER A 7 32.19 -9.68 -16.97
N PRO A 8 31.38 -8.64 -17.26
CA PRO A 8 30.79 -7.88 -16.17
C PRO A 8 29.87 -8.84 -15.41
N LEU A 9 30.14 -9.02 -14.12
CA LEU A 9 29.17 -9.56 -13.18
C LEU A 9 27.88 -8.72 -13.31
N PRO A 10 26.68 -9.33 -13.23
CA PRO A 10 25.46 -8.55 -13.17
C PRO A 10 25.60 -7.53 -12.04
N ALA A 11 25.43 -6.25 -12.37
CA ALA A 11 25.30 -5.20 -11.38
C ALA A 11 24.28 -5.69 -10.35
N HIS A 12 24.67 -5.70 -9.08
CA HIS A 12 23.71 -5.88 -8.01
C HIS A 12 22.60 -4.85 -8.26
N ALA A 13 21.39 -5.33 -8.53
CA ALA A 13 20.24 -4.47 -8.72
C ALA A 13 20.18 -3.54 -7.50
N ASP A 14 20.24 -2.23 -7.74
CA ASP A 14 19.92 -1.27 -6.70
C ASP A 14 18.48 -1.58 -6.28
N SER A 15 18.29 -2.23 -5.12
CA SER A 15 16.96 -2.53 -4.62
C SER A 15 16.30 -1.21 -4.26
N SER A 16 15.13 -0.97 -4.83
CA SER A 16 14.34 0.19 -4.42
C SER A 16 13.93 0.03 -2.96
N LYS A 17 13.56 1.14 -2.34
CA LYS A 17 12.91 1.10 -1.02
C LYS A 17 11.67 0.21 -1.02
N TRP A 18 10.98 0.06 -2.16
CA TRP A 18 9.78 -0.78 -2.29
C TRP A 18 10.11 -2.26 -2.22
N ASP A 19 11.22 -2.69 -2.81
CA ASP A 19 11.67 -4.09 -2.69
C ASP A 19 11.98 -4.42 -1.23
N SER A 20 12.69 -3.52 -0.53
CA SER A 20 12.97 -3.69 0.90
C SER A 20 11.71 -3.78 1.76
N ILE A 21 10.69 -2.97 1.47
CA ILE A 21 9.39 -3.03 2.16
C ILE A 21 8.66 -4.34 1.85
N ALA A 22 8.67 -4.78 0.59
CA ALA A 22 8.04 -6.02 0.15
C ALA A 22 8.69 -7.24 0.82
N ASP A 23 10.02 -7.27 0.89
CA ASP A 23 10.76 -8.35 1.54
C ASP A 23 10.51 -8.41 3.05
N GLN A 24 10.46 -7.25 3.72
CA GLN A 24 10.09 -7.18 5.13
C GLN A 24 8.68 -7.72 5.36
N MET A 25 7.73 -7.38 4.49
CA MET A 25 6.35 -7.84 4.61
C MET A 25 6.25 -9.34 4.33
N ALA A 26 6.95 -9.84 3.31
CA ALA A 26 7.01 -11.27 3.02
C ALA A 26 7.55 -12.07 4.22
N THR A 27 8.65 -11.60 4.83
CA THR A 27 9.21 -12.23 6.03
C THR A 27 8.22 -12.25 7.20
N GLN A 28 7.37 -11.23 7.36
CA GLN A 28 6.30 -11.26 8.38
C GLN A 28 5.24 -12.30 8.02
N LEU A 29 4.74 -12.29 6.79
CA LEU A 29 3.63 -13.15 6.35
C LEU A 29 3.99 -14.64 6.30
N GLU A 30 5.25 -14.97 6.01
CA GLU A 30 5.78 -16.35 6.07
C GLU A 30 5.66 -16.97 7.46
N GLN A 31 5.62 -16.16 8.53
CA GLN A 31 5.50 -16.66 9.92
C GLN A 31 4.06 -17.02 10.30
N VAL A 32 3.05 -16.67 9.50
CA VAL A 32 1.64 -16.79 9.89
C VAL A 32 1.22 -18.26 10.07
N ALA A 33 1.74 -19.16 9.24
CA ALA A 33 1.43 -20.59 9.36
C ALA A 33 2.00 -21.20 10.65
N ASP A 34 3.28 -20.95 10.95
CA ASP A 34 3.92 -21.40 12.19
C ASP A 34 3.22 -20.85 13.44
N GLN A 35 2.82 -19.58 13.42
CA GLN A 35 2.09 -18.94 14.52
C GLN A 35 0.70 -19.57 14.72
N HIS A 36 0.01 -19.92 13.63
CA HIS A 36 -1.27 -20.61 13.67
C HIS A 36 -1.14 -22.02 14.22
N GLU A 37 -0.15 -22.79 13.76
CA GLU A 37 0.11 -24.15 14.24
C GLU A 37 0.43 -24.17 15.75
N ALA A 38 1.14 -23.14 16.23
CA ALA A 38 1.41 -22.94 17.65
C ALA A 38 0.17 -22.52 18.47
N GLY A 39 -0.97 -22.25 17.83
CA GLY A 39 -2.19 -21.76 18.47
C GLY A 39 -2.10 -20.29 18.93
N ASP A 40 -1.12 -19.53 18.43
CA ASP A 40 -0.87 -18.14 18.82
C ASP A 40 -1.67 -17.16 17.94
N ALA A 41 -2.98 -17.11 18.20
CA ALA A 41 -3.89 -16.22 17.46
C ALA A 41 -3.55 -14.73 17.62
N GLU A 42 -2.93 -14.33 18.74
CA GLU A 42 -2.52 -12.94 18.97
C GLU A 42 -1.31 -12.59 18.09
N ALA A 43 -0.32 -13.47 17.99
CA ALA A 43 0.81 -13.30 17.08
C ALA A 43 0.34 -13.20 15.63
N VAL A 44 -0.53 -14.11 15.17
CA VAL A 44 -1.10 -14.07 13.82
C VAL A 44 -1.76 -12.71 13.53
N GLN A 45 -2.63 -12.24 14.44
CA GLN A 45 -3.30 -10.95 14.28
C GLN A 45 -2.30 -9.79 14.27
N SER A 46 -1.28 -9.82 15.13
CA SER A 46 -0.24 -8.80 15.23
C SER A 46 0.58 -8.74 13.93
N THR A 47 1.01 -9.88 13.41
CA THR A 47 1.76 -10.03 12.16
C THR A 47 1.01 -9.42 10.98
N ILE A 48 -0.26 -9.80 10.77
CA ILE A 48 -1.07 -9.29 9.67
C ILE A 48 -1.34 -7.78 9.84
N ARG A 49 -1.57 -7.32 11.07
CA ARG A 49 -1.75 -5.89 11.35
C ARG A 49 -0.50 -5.08 11.02
N LYS A 50 0.68 -5.58 11.36
CA LYS A 50 1.97 -4.94 11.02
C LYS A 50 2.19 -4.89 9.51
N ALA A 51 1.95 -6.01 8.82
CA ALA A 51 2.03 -6.07 7.36
C ALA A 51 1.17 -4.98 6.71
N TYR A 52 -0.09 -4.83 7.14
CA TYR A 52 -0.97 -3.80 6.60
C TYR A 52 -0.61 -2.37 7.06
N TYR A 53 -0.69 -2.08 8.36
CA TYR A 53 -0.62 -0.69 8.82
C TYR A 53 0.79 -0.13 8.80
N GLU A 54 1.79 -0.92 9.19
CA GLU A 54 3.16 -0.43 9.37
C GLU A 54 3.97 -0.51 8.07
N LEU A 55 3.85 -1.61 7.33
CA LEU A 55 4.64 -1.84 6.12
C LEU A 55 3.94 -1.40 4.83
N TYR A 56 2.63 -1.62 4.68
CA TYR A 56 1.91 -1.27 3.46
C TYR A 56 1.41 0.19 3.45
N GLN A 57 0.64 0.58 4.48
CA GLN A 57 -0.04 1.87 4.53
C GLN A 57 0.89 3.02 4.97
N ALA A 58 1.62 2.85 6.08
CA ALA A 58 2.43 3.92 6.66
C ALA A 58 3.68 4.28 5.85
N THR A 59 4.26 3.32 5.13
CA THR A 59 5.42 3.57 4.25
C THR A 59 5.04 4.31 2.96
N GLY A 60 3.74 4.40 2.65
CA GLY A 60 3.22 4.96 1.40
C GLY A 60 3.26 4.01 0.20
N LEU A 61 3.56 2.71 0.39
CA LEU A 61 3.54 1.73 -0.69
C LEU A 61 2.15 1.59 -1.30
N GLU A 62 1.11 1.51 -0.45
CA GLU A 62 -0.29 1.50 -0.89
C GLU A 62 -0.62 2.70 -1.80
N ASP A 63 -0.23 3.91 -1.38
CA ASP A 63 -0.52 5.13 -2.12
C ASP A 63 0.17 5.10 -3.50
N GLN A 64 1.40 4.59 -3.57
CA GLN A 64 2.14 4.50 -4.82
C GLN A 64 1.56 3.47 -5.78
N ILE A 65 1.18 2.29 -5.29
CA ILE A 65 0.47 1.29 -6.10
C ILE A 65 -0.86 1.86 -6.59
N LYS A 66 -1.65 2.48 -5.71
CA LYS A 66 -2.93 3.10 -6.07
C LYS A 66 -2.78 4.15 -7.17
N HIS A 67 -1.83 5.07 -7.01
CA HIS A 67 -1.64 6.18 -7.96
C HIS A 67 -1.09 5.75 -9.31
N ARG A 68 -0.21 4.73 -9.35
CA ARG A 68 0.49 4.32 -10.57
C ARG A 68 -0.13 3.10 -11.25
N LEU A 69 -0.65 2.16 -10.48
CA LEU A 69 -1.19 0.87 -10.96
C LEU A 69 -2.71 0.75 -10.80
N GLY A 70 -3.32 1.60 -9.96
CA GLY A 70 -4.77 1.73 -9.82
C GLY A 70 -5.33 1.15 -8.52
N THR A 71 -6.53 1.60 -8.15
CA THR A 71 -7.24 1.20 -6.92
C THR A 71 -7.50 -0.31 -6.86
N ASP A 72 -7.86 -0.93 -7.99
CA ASP A 72 -8.15 -2.37 -8.08
C ASP A 72 -6.96 -3.23 -7.58
N ARG A 73 -5.71 -2.77 -7.79
CA ARG A 73 -4.51 -3.45 -7.27
C ARG A 73 -4.47 -3.43 -5.76
N THR A 74 -4.68 -2.25 -5.17
CA THR A 74 -4.70 -2.11 -3.71
C THR A 74 -5.85 -2.89 -3.07
N GLU A 75 -7.05 -2.85 -3.66
CA GLU A 75 -8.21 -3.61 -3.17
C GLU A 75 -7.98 -5.12 -3.26
N GLY A 76 -7.41 -5.59 -4.36
CA GLY A 76 -7.05 -7.01 -4.54
C GLY A 76 -6.07 -7.49 -3.48
N PHE A 77 -4.99 -6.73 -3.23
CA PHE A 77 -4.01 -7.05 -2.20
C PHE A 77 -4.62 -7.08 -0.79
N VAL A 78 -5.39 -6.04 -0.43
CA VAL A 78 -6.03 -5.97 0.89
C VAL A 78 -7.05 -7.08 1.09
N SER A 79 -7.81 -7.43 0.04
CA SER A 79 -8.76 -8.54 0.09
C SER A 79 -8.06 -9.87 0.39
N GLU A 80 -6.92 -10.16 -0.25
CA GLU A 80 -6.18 -11.41 0.00
C GLU A 80 -5.57 -11.44 1.40
N LEU A 81 -5.04 -10.30 1.87
CA LEU A 81 -4.48 -10.20 3.22
C LEU A 81 -5.56 -10.40 4.31
N LEU A 82 -6.76 -9.86 4.10
CA LEU A 82 -7.92 -10.12 4.97
C LEU A 82 -8.43 -11.56 4.85
N GLY A 83 -8.31 -12.16 3.67
CA GLY A 83 -8.57 -13.58 3.42
C GLY A 83 -7.66 -14.47 4.26
N LEU A 84 -6.35 -14.22 4.24
CA LEU A 84 -5.36 -14.90 5.07
C LEU A 84 -5.71 -14.79 6.57
N ARG A 85 -6.05 -13.59 7.03
CA ARG A 85 -6.51 -13.37 8.41
C ARG A 85 -7.73 -14.23 8.74
N THR A 86 -8.73 -14.23 7.86
CA THR A 86 -9.96 -15.00 8.06
C THR A 86 -9.67 -16.49 8.12
N LEU A 87 -8.83 -16.98 7.21
CA LEU A 87 -8.42 -18.39 7.14
C LEU A 87 -7.70 -18.82 8.43
N SER A 88 -6.79 -17.99 8.94
CA SER A 88 -6.05 -18.23 10.19
C SER A 88 -6.91 -18.23 11.46
N GLN A 89 -8.16 -17.74 11.39
CA GLN A 89 -9.10 -17.80 12.52
C GLN A 89 -9.98 -19.05 12.50
N GLN A 90 -9.89 -19.83 11.43
CA GLN A 90 -10.64 -21.05 11.22
C GLN A 90 -9.75 -22.28 11.53
N ASN A 91 -10.34 -23.47 11.48
CA ASN A 91 -9.62 -24.74 11.60
C ASN A 91 -8.93 -25.11 10.28
N ALA A 92 -8.32 -24.14 9.60
CA ALA A 92 -7.53 -24.38 8.39
C ALA A 92 -6.25 -25.16 8.75
N SER A 93 -5.76 -25.95 7.81
CA SER A 93 -4.46 -26.60 7.95
C SER A 93 -3.32 -25.60 7.78
N PRO A 94 -2.13 -25.85 8.37
CA PRO A 94 -0.95 -25.03 8.13
C PRO A 94 -0.63 -24.87 6.64
N GLU A 95 -0.79 -25.94 5.84
CA GLU A 95 -0.57 -25.90 4.39
C GLU A 95 -1.51 -24.92 3.67
N GLU A 96 -2.79 -24.86 4.04
CA GLU A 96 -3.73 -23.89 3.46
C GLU A 96 -3.34 -22.44 3.80
N ILE A 97 -2.83 -22.20 5.01
CA ILE A 97 -2.37 -20.89 5.46
C ILE A 97 -1.07 -20.49 4.76
N GLU A 98 -0.12 -21.41 4.59
CA GLU A 98 1.12 -21.19 3.83
C GLU A 98 0.81 -20.83 2.37
N GLN A 99 -0.11 -21.55 1.73
CA GLN A 99 -0.53 -21.26 0.36
C GLN A 99 -1.18 -19.87 0.24
N ALA A 100 -2.04 -19.50 1.19
CA ALA A 100 -2.66 -18.19 1.22
C ALA A 100 -1.63 -17.07 1.46
N ALA A 101 -0.68 -17.27 2.38
CA ALA A 101 0.42 -16.32 2.62
C ALA A 101 1.30 -16.16 1.37
N ALA A 102 1.68 -17.26 0.72
CA ALA A 102 2.44 -17.24 -0.52
C ALA A 102 1.73 -16.47 -1.64
N ALA A 103 0.41 -16.63 -1.77
CA ALA A 103 -0.39 -15.89 -2.76
C ALA A 103 -0.37 -14.37 -2.50
N VAL A 104 -0.55 -13.95 -1.24
CA VAL A 104 -0.47 -12.54 -0.84
C VAL A 104 0.92 -11.95 -1.15
N ILE A 105 1.97 -12.70 -0.84
CA ILE A 105 3.37 -12.30 -1.08
C ILE A 105 3.64 -12.17 -2.58
N GLU A 106 3.18 -13.11 -3.39
CA GLU A 106 3.38 -13.10 -4.83
C GLU A 106 2.68 -11.90 -5.48
N ARG A 107 1.44 -11.59 -5.05
CA ARG A 107 0.73 -10.39 -5.49
C ARG A 107 1.51 -9.12 -5.13
N LEU A 108 1.98 -9.01 -3.89
CA LEU A 108 2.78 -7.85 -3.45
C LEU A 108 4.04 -7.67 -4.30
N ARG A 109 4.78 -8.75 -4.55
CA ARG A 109 5.99 -8.72 -5.39
C ARG A 109 5.68 -8.36 -6.83
N THR A 110 4.55 -8.85 -7.36
CA THR A 110 4.08 -8.49 -8.70
C THR A 110 3.78 -6.99 -8.78
N ASP A 111 3.00 -6.46 -7.83
CA ASP A 111 2.66 -5.03 -7.81
C ASP A 111 3.92 -4.16 -7.63
N VAL A 112 4.87 -4.57 -6.80
CA VAL A 112 6.15 -3.85 -6.64
C VAL A 112 6.98 -3.91 -7.91
N SER A 113 7.06 -5.06 -8.58
CA SER A 113 7.75 -5.19 -9.88
C SER A 113 7.13 -4.30 -10.96
N GLU A 114 5.80 -4.27 -11.06
CA GLU A 114 5.11 -3.39 -12.02
C GLU A 114 5.26 -1.90 -11.65
N LEU A 115 5.33 -1.60 -10.35
CA LEU A 115 5.56 -0.24 -9.85
C LEU A 115 6.90 0.30 -10.36
N HIS A 116 7.97 -0.51 -10.37
CA HIS A 116 9.28 -0.11 -10.92
C HIS A 116 9.22 0.28 -12.40
N GLU A 117 8.48 -0.49 -13.20
CA GLU A 117 8.36 -0.26 -14.64
C GLU A 117 7.44 0.93 -14.98
N THR A 118 6.59 1.34 -14.04
CA THR A 118 5.63 2.42 -14.24
C THR A 118 6.22 3.75 -13.77
N PRO A 119 6.37 4.79 -14.60
CA PRO A 119 7.01 6.04 -14.18
C PRO A 119 6.37 6.72 -12.96
N GLU A 120 7.18 7.41 -12.15
CA GLU A 120 6.67 8.26 -11.08
C GLU A 120 5.85 9.43 -11.63
N LEU A 121 4.76 9.76 -10.92
CA LEU A 121 3.89 10.86 -11.27
C LEU A 121 4.42 12.18 -10.69
N GLN A 122 5.11 12.98 -11.52
CA GLN A 122 5.72 14.23 -11.09
C GLN A 122 4.72 15.30 -10.64
N ASP A 123 3.48 15.24 -11.12
CA ASP A 123 2.41 16.18 -10.84
C ASP A 123 1.36 15.63 -9.85
N GLN A 124 1.63 14.51 -9.17
CA GLN A 124 0.64 13.84 -8.30
C GLN A 124 0.05 14.80 -7.25
N TRP A 125 0.90 15.59 -6.59
CA TRP A 125 0.47 16.52 -5.54
C TRP A 125 -0.26 17.72 -6.10
N THR A 126 0.10 18.17 -7.31
CA THR A 126 -0.63 19.21 -8.03
C THR A 126 -2.05 18.73 -8.35
N ARG A 127 -2.21 17.50 -8.85
CA ARG A 127 -3.53 16.92 -9.14
C ARG A 127 -4.39 16.79 -7.88
N VAL A 128 -3.82 16.27 -6.79
CA VAL A 128 -4.55 16.18 -5.51
C VAL A 128 -4.97 17.57 -5.01
N ALA A 129 -4.09 18.57 -5.05
CA ALA A 129 -4.41 19.92 -4.63
C ALA A 129 -5.50 20.59 -5.49
N MET A 130 -5.48 20.35 -6.81
CA MET A 130 -6.53 20.82 -7.72
C MET A 130 -7.89 20.21 -7.37
N ASN A 131 -7.95 18.89 -7.16
CA ASN A 131 -9.19 18.20 -6.78
C ASN A 131 -9.75 18.70 -5.44
N ILE A 132 -8.89 18.92 -4.44
CA ILE A 132 -9.29 19.52 -3.15
C ILE A 132 -9.90 20.91 -3.38
N THR A 133 -9.26 21.73 -4.20
CA THR A 133 -9.74 23.09 -4.49
C THR A 133 -11.10 23.07 -5.18
N GLU A 134 -11.31 22.17 -6.14
CA GLU A 134 -12.60 21.99 -6.83
C GLU A 134 -13.72 21.53 -5.88
N LEU A 135 -13.43 20.59 -4.98
CA LEU A 135 -14.40 20.11 -3.98
C LEU A 135 -14.74 21.19 -2.95
N VAL A 136 -13.75 22.00 -2.52
CA VAL A 136 -14.00 23.15 -1.64
C VAL A 136 -14.85 24.22 -2.33
N GLN A 137 -14.59 24.51 -3.62
CA GLN A 137 -15.44 25.41 -4.42
C GLN A 137 -16.86 24.87 -4.53
N THR A 138 -17.01 23.58 -4.83
CA THR A 138 -18.32 22.89 -4.87
C THR A 138 -19.06 23.03 -3.54
N ALA A 139 -18.37 22.84 -2.42
CA ALA A 139 -18.95 23.00 -1.09
C ALA A 139 -19.46 24.43 -0.84
N GLN A 140 -18.66 25.44 -1.22
CA GLN A 140 -19.03 26.85 -1.12
C GLN A 140 -20.27 27.19 -1.95
N GLU A 141 -20.32 26.71 -3.20
CA GLU A 141 -21.44 26.92 -4.12
C GLU A 141 -22.74 26.30 -3.61
N ARG A 142 -22.67 25.04 -3.14
CA ARG A 142 -23.83 24.34 -2.56
C ARG A 142 -24.34 25.03 -1.30
N TYR A 143 -23.43 25.45 -0.43
CA TYR A 143 -23.80 26.18 0.78
C TYR A 143 -24.52 27.50 0.45
N ALA A 144 -24.02 28.26 -0.54
CA ALA A 144 -24.66 29.50 -0.99
C ALA A 144 -26.08 29.28 -1.57
N GLN A 145 -26.37 28.08 -2.07
CA GLN A 145 -27.69 27.67 -2.58
C GLN A 145 -28.62 27.13 -1.47
N GLY A 146 -28.14 27.05 -0.23
CA GLY A 146 -28.89 26.46 0.89
C GLY A 146 -28.81 24.93 0.97
N ASP A 147 -28.02 24.27 0.11
CA ASP A 147 -27.74 22.84 0.17
C ASP A 147 -26.62 22.57 1.18
N GLY A 148 -26.97 22.60 2.47
CA GLY A 148 -26.03 22.37 3.57
C GLY A 148 -25.47 20.95 3.61
N ASP A 149 -26.29 19.96 3.29
CA ASP A 149 -25.88 18.54 3.30
C ASP A 149 -24.88 18.25 2.18
N GLY A 150 -25.17 18.71 0.95
CA GLY A 150 -24.25 18.55 -0.15
C GLY A 150 -22.97 19.37 0.00
N ALA A 151 -23.03 20.53 0.66
CA ALA A 151 -21.82 21.28 1.02
C ALA A 151 -20.94 20.50 2.01
N ALA A 152 -21.55 19.88 3.02
CA ALA A 152 -20.83 19.05 3.99
C ALA A 152 -20.23 17.80 3.34
N GLU A 153 -20.95 17.18 2.40
CA GLU A 153 -20.46 16.03 1.62
C GLU A 153 -19.22 16.40 0.78
N ALA A 154 -19.28 17.49 -0.01
CA ALA A 154 -18.15 17.93 -0.81
C ALA A 154 -16.93 18.31 0.04
N ALA A 155 -17.14 18.95 1.19
CA ALA A 155 -16.06 19.26 2.13
C ALA A 155 -15.44 17.99 2.75
N LYS A 156 -16.28 16.99 3.09
CA LYS A 156 -15.83 15.69 3.58
C LYS A 156 -15.01 14.95 2.53
N ASP A 157 -15.41 14.98 1.27
CA ASP A 157 -14.67 14.35 0.17
C ASP A 157 -13.32 15.03 -0.08
N ALA A 158 -13.25 16.36 0.04
CA ALA A 158 -11.99 17.08 -0.06
C ALA A 158 -10.98 16.59 1.01
N TYR A 159 -11.46 16.31 2.22
CA TYR A 159 -10.63 15.80 3.30
C TYR A 159 -10.35 14.29 3.18
N LEU A 160 -11.38 13.45 3.26
CA LEU A 160 -11.19 11.99 3.36
C LEU A 160 -10.68 11.38 2.06
N SER A 161 -11.23 11.78 0.92
CA SER A 161 -10.89 11.14 -0.36
C SER A 161 -9.60 11.70 -0.95
N GLN A 162 -9.39 13.01 -0.86
CA GLN A 162 -8.23 13.67 -1.49
C GLN A 162 -7.08 13.91 -0.52
N TYR A 163 -7.31 14.53 0.64
CA TYR A 163 -6.20 14.84 1.56
C TYR A 163 -5.65 13.58 2.26
N GLU A 164 -6.53 12.72 2.79
CA GLU A 164 -6.15 11.51 3.53
C GLU A 164 -5.91 10.32 2.58
N ALA A 165 -6.94 9.86 1.86
CA ALA A 165 -6.87 8.62 1.10
C ALA A 165 -5.94 8.67 -0.14
N ASN A 166 -5.65 9.85 -0.69
CA ASN A 166 -4.65 10.00 -1.77
C ASN A 166 -3.24 10.32 -1.23
N GLY A 167 -3.03 10.20 0.08
CA GLY A 167 -1.71 10.19 0.71
C GLY A 167 -1.06 11.57 0.91
N LEU A 168 -1.77 12.68 0.64
CA LEU A 168 -1.20 14.03 0.78
C LEU A 168 -0.88 14.35 2.25
N GLU A 169 -1.70 13.90 3.19
CA GLU A 169 -1.41 14.01 4.62
C GLU A 169 -0.07 13.35 4.98
N LYS A 170 0.11 12.08 4.60
CA LYS A 170 1.34 11.32 4.88
C LYS A 170 2.55 11.97 4.25
N ALA A 171 2.43 12.41 3.00
CA ALA A 171 3.50 13.11 2.30
C ALA A 171 3.86 14.42 3.01
N THR A 172 2.87 15.20 3.44
CA THR A 172 3.10 16.44 4.19
C THR A 172 3.82 16.16 5.51
N ILE A 173 3.40 15.14 6.26
CA ILE A 173 4.07 14.73 7.51
C ILE A 173 5.52 14.29 7.24
N SER A 174 5.75 13.48 6.20
CA SER A 174 7.08 12.97 5.86
C SER A 174 8.03 14.05 5.32
N TYR A 175 7.55 15.00 4.53
CA TYR A 175 8.39 16.00 3.86
C TYR A 175 8.53 17.30 4.66
N ILE A 176 7.50 17.71 5.41
CA ILE A 176 7.44 19.02 6.09
C ILE A 176 7.52 18.85 7.61
N GLY A 177 7.04 17.74 8.18
CA GLY A 177 7.04 17.48 9.62
C GLY A 177 8.42 17.20 10.25
N HIS A 178 9.52 17.42 9.52
CA HIS A 178 10.90 17.33 10.04
C HIS A 178 11.55 18.72 10.29
N SER A 179 10.77 19.80 10.32
CA SER A 179 11.24 21.15 10.70
C SER A 179 11.28 21.37 12.21
#